data_AF-A0A5J4Q1J9-F1
#
_entry.id   AF-A0A5J4Q1J9-F1
#
_cell.length_a   1.000
_cell.length_b   1.000
_cell.length_c   1.000
_cell.angle_alpha   90.00
_cell.angle_beta   90.00
_cell.angle_gamma   90.00
#
_symmetry.space_group_name_H-M   'P 1'
#
loop_
_entity.id
_entity.type
_entity.pdbx_description
1 polymer ?
#
loop_
_entity_poly.entity_id
_entity_poly.type
_entity_poly.pdbx_seq_one_letter_code
_entity_poly.pdbx_strand_id
1 'polypeptide(L)'
;MLIITNKKIYFPKKIFSLDVFLCETQILTLIEADMKLDYPRKVGMLIAVLITLSLNSFAQDLIARQAPIDKTFKKIDSLVLRKLIISESISSSLVSDLYPHWNNSHTKTFSSPIDIPEKYSIDLSDFSMPTASKHITSSFGPRKGRIHYGIDIKVYTGDTIVAAFGGKVRVVNSERRGYGKYIVIRHNNGLETLYAHLSKQLVNENQEVKAGEAIGLGGNTGRSTGSHLHFETRFLGVAINPAKIFDFRLQDIVADRYVFTKSKISTQKDSHSMRINIKENTYTAKAETNTNNNIVKSDSNNNNEDFNQYHMVKRGDNLTRIAKTKATSISQLCKLNGITAKTILQPGQILRYS
;
A
#
# COMPACT_ATOMS: atom_id res chain seq x y z
N MET A 1 -40.84 -41.92 -2.52
CA MET A 1 -41.35 -40.72 -1.84
C MET A 1 -40.18 -39.78 -1.61
N LEU A 2 -40.01 -38.77 -2.46
CA LEU A 2 -39.22 -37.57 -2.16
C LEU A 2 -39.77 -36.44 -3.04
N ILE A 3 -40.36 -35.44 -2.39
CA ILE A 3 -40.86 -34.19 -2.98
C ILE A 3 -39.73 -33.15 -2.87
N ILE A 4 -39.84 -32.04 -3.62
CA ILE A 4 -39.20 -30.71 -3.42
C ILE A 4 -37.86 -30.58 -4.20
N THR A 5 -37.61 -29.63 -5.12
CA THR A 5 -38.28 -28.37 -5.51
C THR A 5 -37.77 -27.85 -6.86
N ASN A 6 -38.68 -27.25 -7.63
CA ASN A 6 -38.36 -26.23 -8.64
C ASN A 6 -38.01 -24.90 -7.96
N LYS A 7 -36.83 -24.33 -8.22
CA LYS A 7 -36.64 -22.87 -8.14
C LYS A 7 -35.56 -22.40 -9.11
N LYS A 8 -36.00 -21.62 -10.10
CA LYS A 8 -35.20 -20.91 -11.10
C LYS A 8 -34.20 -19.97 -10.44
N ILE A 9 -32.97 -19.96 -10.94
CA ILE A 9 -31.98 -18.90 -10.68
C ILE A 9 -31.81 -18.13 -11.99
N TYR A 10 -32.11 -16.84 -11.97
CA TYR A 10 -31.85 -15.88 -13.04
C TYR A 10 -30.55 -15.12 -12.73
N PHE A 11 -29.64 -15.01 -13.70
CA PHE A 11 -28.51 -14.07 -13.67
C PHE A 11 -28.59 -13.06 -14.83
N PRO A 12 -28.11 -11.81 -14.64
CA PRO A 12 -28.31 -10.70 -15.57
C PRO A 12 -27.30 -10.69 -16.73
N LYS A 13 -27.75 -10.16 -17.88
CA LYS A 13 -27.00 -9.99 -19.13
C LYS A 13 -25.75 -9.11 -18.96
N LYS A 14 -24.57 -9.62 -19.35
CA LYS A 14 -23.62 -8.91 -20.23
C LYS A 14 -22.51 -9.81 -20.78
N ILE A 15 -22.44 -9.84 -22.12
CA ILE A 15 -21.29 -10.09 -23.00
C ILE A 15 -20.60 -11.45 -22.81
N PHE A 16 -21.14 -12.49 -23.46
CA PHE A 16 -20.36 -13.63 -23.93
C PHE A 16 -20.78 -13.99 -25.36
N SER A 17 -19.80 -14.53 -26.09
CA SER A 17 -19.70 -14.66 -27.54
C SER A 17 -20.92 -15.27 -28.25
N LEU A 18 -21.10 -14.84 -29.49
CA LEU A 18 -22.11 -15.30 -30.45
C LEU A 18 -22.01 -16.81 -30.76
N ASP A 19 -20.96 -17.49 -30.30
CA ASP A 19 -20.67 -18.90 -30.59
C ASP A 19 -21.44 -19.89 -29.69
N VAL A 20 -21.94 -19.44 -28.53
CA VAL A 20 -22.70 -20.32 -27.61
C VAL A 20 -24.15 -20.52 -28.10
N PHE A 21 -24.69 -19.57 -28.87
CA PHE A 21 -26.10 -19.61 -29.31
C PHE A 21 -26.35 -20.57 -30.48
N LEU A 22 -25.33 -20.90 -31.28
CA LEU A 22 -25.48 -21.86 -32.39
C LEU A 22 -25.50 -23.33 -31.92
N CYS A 23 -24.94 -23.63 -30.74
CA CYS A 23 -24.90 -25.00 -30.23
C CYS A 23 -26.25 -25.43 -29.61
N GLU A 24 -26.97 -24.52 -28.93
CA GLU A 24 -28.27 -24.84 -28.33
C GLU A 24 -29.38 -25.06 -29.37
N THR A 25 -29.33 -24.38 -30.52
CA THR A 25 -30.37 -24.50 -31.55
C THR A 25 -30.28 -25.79 -32.38
N GLN A 26 -29.08 -26.39 -32.54
CA GLN A 26 -28.93 -27.65 -33.30
C GLN A 26 -29.28 -28.89 -32.48
N ILE A 27 -29.14 -28.84 -31.15
CA ILE A 27 -29.47 -29.96 -30.27
C ILE A 27 -31.00 -30.12 -30.13
N LEU A 28 -31.76 -29.02 -30.09
CA LEU A 28 -33.21 -29.06 -29.95
C LEU A 28 -33.93 -29.57 -31.22
N THR A 29 -33.40 -29.31 -32.42
CA THR A 29 -34.00 -29.82 -33.67
C THR A 29 -33.83 -31.33 -33.88
N LEU A 30 -32.91 -31.98 -33.17
CA LEU A 30 -32.63 -33.42 -33.33
C LEU A 30 -33.35 -34.30 -32.31
N ILE A 31 -33.81 -33.72 -31.19
CA ILE A 31 -34.60 -34.45 -30.18
C ILE A 31 -36.04 -34.69 -30.67
N GLU A 32 -36.60 -33.80 -31.51
CA GLU A 32 -37.93 -34.00 -32.11
C GLU A 32 -37.98 -35.09 -33.20
N ALA A 33 -36.83 -35.55 -33.70
CA ALA A 33 -36.77 -36.62 -34.71
C ALA A 33 -36.77 -38.04 -34.09
N ASP A 34 -36.71 -38.18 -32.76
CA ASP A 34 -36.43 -39.46 -32.08
C ASP A 34 -37.64 -40.41 -31.93
N MET A 35 -38.82 -40.04 -32.44
CA MET A 35 -40.04 -40.84 -32.24
C MET A 35 -40.39 -41.86 -33.34
N LYS A 36 -39.62 -42.02 -34.43
CA LYS A 36 -39.97 -42.98 -35.52
C LYS A 36 -38.80 -43.64 -36.26
N LEU A 37 -37.75 -44.08 -35.57
CA LEU A 37 -36.62 -44.78 -36.20
C LEU A 37 -36.26 -46.11 -35.52
N ASP A 38 -35.96 -47.10 -36.34
CA ASP A 38 -35.67 -48.49 -35.96
C ASP A 38 -34.29 -48.64 -35.28
N TYR A 39 -34.17 -49.59 -34.34
CA TYR A 39 -33.04 -49.74 -33.40
C TYR A 39 -31.62 -49.67 -34.03
N PRO A 40 -31.30 -50.29 -35.19
CA PRO A 40 -29.96 -50.22 -35.75
C PRO A 40 -29.58 -48.81 -36.26
N ARG A 41 -30.57 -47.99 -36.64
CA ARG A 41 -30.33 -46.61 -37.12
C ARG A 41 -30.06 -45.64 -35.97
N LYS A 42 -30.63 -45.90 -34.78
CA LYS A 42 -30.37 -45.11 -33.55
C LYS A 42 -28.92 -45.24 -33.09
N VAL A 43 -28.34 -46.44 -33.18
CA VAL A 43 -26.94 -46.69 -32.82
C VAL A 43 -25.99 -45.97 -33.78
N GLY A 44 -26.27 -46.01 -35.09
CA GLY A 44 -25.46 -45.29 -36.09
C GLY A 44 -25.46 -43.77 -35.88
N MET A 45 -26.62 -43.20 -35.52
CA MET A 45 -26.74 -41.76 -35.27
C MET A 45 -26.01 -41.33 -34.00
N LEU A 46 -26.06 -42.13 -32.94
CA LEU A 46 -25.33 -41.87 -31.68
C LEU A 46 -23.80 -41.87 -31.89
N ILE A 47 -23.31 -42.82 -32.69
CA ILE A 47 -21.88 -42.90 -33.05
C ILE A 47 -21.46 -41.68 -33.88
N ALA A 48 -22.28 -41.25 -34.85
CA ALA A 48 -22.00 -40.05 -35.64
C ALA A 48 -21.93 -38.78 -34.77
N VAL A 49 -22.84 -38.62 -33.80
CA VAL A 49 -22.84 -37.49 -32.86
C VAL A 49 -21.58 -37.49 -32.00
N LEU A 50 -21.17 -38.65 -31.46
CA LEU A 50 -19.94 -38.78 -30.67
C LEU A 50 -18.68 -38.44 -31.49
N ILE A 51 -18.64 -38.82 -32.77
CA ILE A 51 -17.53 -38.47 -33.66
C ILE A 51 -17.49 -36.96 -33.90
N THR A 52 -18.62 -36.32 -34.18
CA THR A 52 -18.68 -34.86 -34.43
C THR A 52 -18.30 -34.01 -33.21
N LEU A 53 -18.65 -34.45 -31.99
CA LEU A 53 -18.27 -33.78 -30.75
C LEU A 53 -16.76 -33.91 -30.45
N SER A 54 -16.14 -35.02 -30.85
CA SER A 54 -14.71 -35.25 -30.64
C SER A 54 -13.83 -34.36 -31.54
N LEU A 55 -14.28 -34.07 -32.76
CA LEU A 55 -13.50 -33.29 -33.74
C LEU A 55 -13.38 -31.80 -33.39
N ASN A 56 -14.34 -31.23 -32.65
CA ASN A 56 -14.26 -29.83 -32.19
C ASN A 56 -13.23 -29.63 -31.08
N SER A 57 -12.98 -30.64 -30.24
CA SER A 57 -12.01 -30.57 -29.15
C SER A 57 -10.56 -30.60 -29.66
N PHE A 58 -10.27 -31.43 -30.67
CA PHE A 58 -8.92 -31.51 -31.25
C PHE A 58 -8.58 -30.30 -32.12
N ALA A 59 -9.56 -29.71 -32.82
CA ALA A 59 -9.34 -28.51 -33.62
C ALA A 59 -9.08 -27.26 -32.76
N GLN A 60 -9.77 -27.13 -31.62
CA GLN A 60 -9.57 -26.00 -30.69
C GLN A 60 -8.18 -26.05 -30.01
N ASP A 61 -7.71 -27.25 -29.62
CA ASP A 61 -6.38 -27.41 -29.01
C ASP A 61 -5.24 -27.16 -30.02
N LEU A 62 -5.46 -27.42 -31.32
CA LEU A 62 -4.49 -27.12 -32.37
C LEU A 62 -4.39 -25.61 -32.68
N ILE A 63 -5.51 -24.90 -32.67
CA ILE A 63 -5.56 -23.43 -32.88
C ILE A 63 -4.97 -22.68 -31.68
N ALA A 64 -5.22 -23.14 -30.45
CA ALA A 64 -4.62 -22.56 -29.25
C ALA A 64 -3.10 -22.72 -29.18
N ARG A 65 -2.55 -23.81 -29.74
CA ARG A 65 -1.10 -24.05 -29.83
C ARG A 65 -0.42 -23.31 -30.98
N GLN A 66 -1.18 -22.87 -31.99
CA GLN A 66 -0.68 -22.16 -33.16
C GLN A 66 -0.78 -20.63 -33.05
N ALA A 67 -1.39 -20.09 -31.99
CA ALA A 67 -1.31 -18.66 -31.71
C ALA A 67 0.17 -18.29 -31.46
N PRO A 68 0.81 -17.47 -32.32
CA PRO A 68 2.18 -17.07 -32.11
C PRO A 68 2.22 -16.16 -30.88
N ILE A 69 2.53 -16.74 -29.73
CA ILE A 69 2.86 -15.98 -28.52
C ILE A 69 4.15 -15.25 -28.85
N ASP A 70 4.03 -13.95 -29.08
CA ASP A 70 5.11 -13.10 -29.53
C ASP A 70 6.30 -13.23 -28.55
N LYS A 71 7.42 -13.75 -29.06
CA LYS A 71 8.66 -13.95 -28.27
C LYS A 71 9.16 -12.64 -27.70
N THR A 72 8.81 -11.51 -28.33
CA THR A 72 9.12 -10.17 -27.81
C THR A 72 8.31 -9.88 -26.53
N PHE A 73 7.03 -10.25 -26.49
CA PHE A 73 6.17 -10.10 -25.31
C PHE A 73 6.72 -10.91 -24.12
N LYS A 74 7.05 -12.19 -24.33
CA LYS A 74 7.65 -13.05 -23.30
C LYS A 74 9.01 -12.50 -22.81
N LYS A 75 9.80 -11.90 -23.69
CA LYS A 75 11.10 -11.29 -23.35
C LYS A 75 10.90 -9.99 -22.57
N ILE A 76 9.95 -9.13 -22.96
CA ILE A 76 9.61 -7.89 -22.25
C ILE A 76 9.14 -8.22 -20.83
N ASP A 77 8.21 -9.16 -20.68
CA ASP A 77 7.74 -9.62 -19.37
C ASP A 77 8.88 -10.18 -18.51
N SER A 78 9.79 -10.97 -19.11
CA SER A 78 10.94 -11.51 -18.39
C SER A 78 11.93 -10.43 -17.94
N LEU A 79 12.09 -9.34 -18.70
CA LEU A 79 12.96 -8.22 -18.34
C LEU A 79 12.33 -7.36 -17.25
N VAL A 80 11.03 -7.09 -17.34
CA VAL A 80 10.28 -6.39 -16.29
C VAL A 80 10.33 -7.18 -14.99
N LEU A 81 10.06 -8.49 -15.05
CA LEU A 81 10.12 -9.38 -13.88
C LEU A 81 11.53 -9.41 -13.28
N ARG A 82 12.58 -9.53 -14.11
CA ARG A 82 13.97 -9.53 -13.63
C ARG A 82 14.36 -8.19 -13.01
N LYS A 83 13.91 -7.07 -13.58
CA LYS A 83 14.15 -5.73 -13.03
C LYS A 83 13.45 -5.57 -11.67
N LEU A 84 12.22 -6.06 -11.54
CA LEU A 84 11.47 -6.07 -10.27
C LEU A 84 12.17 -6.93 -9.20
N ILE A 85 12.58 -8.15 -9.55
CA ILE A 85 13.32 -9.05 -8.65
C ILE A 85 14.63 -8.40 -8.19
N ILE A 86 15.36 -7.75 -9.10
CA ILE A 86 16.61 -7.04 -8.77
C ILE A 86 16.33 -5.83 -7.86
N SER A 87 15.30 -5.03 -8.14
CA SER A 87 14.96 -3.89 -7.27
C SER A 87 14.52 -4.34 -5.88
N GLU A 88 13.76 -5.43 -5.79
CA GLU A 88 13.29 -5.99 -4.52
C GLU A 88 14.45 -6.59 -3.73
N SER A 89 15.35 -7.34 -4.39
CA SER A 89 16.53 -7.90 -3.73
C SER A 89 17.50 -6.82 -3.24
N ILE A 90 17.67 -5.73 -4.01
CA ILE A 90 18.45 -4.56 -3.59
C ILE A 90 17.78 -3.84 -2.42
N SER A 91 16.45 -3.63 -2.46
CA SER A 91 15.74 -3.01 -1.34
C SER A 91 15.87 -3.84 -0.07
N SER A 92 15.74 -5.16 -0.19
CA SER A 92 15.92 -6.10 0.91
C SER A 92 17.35 -6.10 1.44
N SER A 93 18.37 -6.03 0.58
CA SER A 93 19.77 -5.97 1.02
C SER A 93 20.08 -4.64 1.72
N LEU A 94 19.60 -3.52 1.20
CA LEU A 94 19.76 -2.20 1.81
C LEU A 94 19.08 -2.09 3.19
N VAL A 95 17.92 -2.73 3.37
CA VAL A 95 17.25 -2.79 4.69
C VAL A 95 17.98 -3.73 5.64
N SER A 96 18.54 -4.84 5.15
CA SER A 96 19.37 -5.73 5.96
C SER A 96 20.62 -4.99 6.48
N ASP A 97 21.27 -4.19 5.64
CA ASP A 97 22.42 -3.36 6.03
C ASP A 97 22.02 -2.26 7.04
N LEU A 98 20.81 -1.71 6.91
CA LEU A 98 20.26 -0.72 7.82
C LEU A 98 19.99 -1.32 9.22
N TYR A 99 19.59 -2.59 9.29
CA TYR A 99 19.28 -3.27 10.54
C TYR A 99 20.17 -4.52 10.74
N PRO A 100 21.44 -4.35 11.14
CA PRO A 100 22.42 -5.44 11.21
C PRO A 100 22.06 -6.52 12.25
N HIS A 101 21.18 -6.19 13.20
CA HIS A 101 20.73 -7.12 14.23
C HIS A 101 19.22 -7.35 14.15
N TRP A 102 18.85 -8.61 13.97
CA TRP A 102 17.47 -9.08 14.10
C TRP A 102 17.23 -9.56 15.53
N ASN A 103 16.31 -8.91 16.23
CA ASN A 103 15.94 -9.28 17.59
C ASN A 103 14.44 -9.08 17.82
N ASN A 104 13.83 -10.08 18.45
CA ASN A 104 12.41 -10.19 18.72
C ASN A 104 12.05 -9.82 20.18
N SER A 105 13.02 -9.64 21.08
CA SER A 105 12.76 -9.57 22.53
C SER A 105 12.10 -8.27 22.98
N HIS A 106 12.45 -7.12 22.37
CA HIS A 106 11.96 -5.81 22.81
C HIS A 106 11.57 -4.90 21.64
N THR A 107 10.65 -3.98 21.92
CA THR A 107 10.27 -2.90 20.99
C THR A 107 11.44 -1.96 20.67
N LYS A 108 12.42 -1.88 21.58
CA LYS A 108 13.66 -1.12 21.44
C LYS A 108 14.81 -2.10 21.27
N THR A 109 15.34 -2.16 20.06
CA THR A 109 16.44 -3.07 19.71
C THR A 109 17.81 -2.51 20.08
N PHE A 110 17.90 -1.22 20.44
CA PHE A 110 19.16 -0.50 20.38
C PHE A 110 19.52 0.14 21.73
N SER A 111 20.36 -0.58 22.48
CA SER A 111 21.05 -0.10 23.69
C SER A 111 22.38 0.62 23.36
N SER A 112 22.78 0.63 22.08
CA SER A 112 24.06 1.17 21.57
C SER A 112 23.81 2.13 20.39
N PRO A 113 24.74 3.05 20.09
CA PRO A 113 24.57 4.00 19.00
C PRO A 113 24.49 3.27 17.66
N ILE A 114 23.32 3.35 17.02
CA ILE A 114 23.17 2.95 15.62
C ILE A 114 23.84 4.04 14.79
N ASP A 115 24.60 3.66 13.77
CA ASP A 115 25.04 4.61 12.76
C ASP A 115 23.86 4.97 11.85
N ILE A 116 23.05 5.92 12.32
CA ILE A 116 21.91 6.44 11.57
C ILE A 116 22.45 7.31 10.43
N PRO A 117 22.08 7.02 9.16
CA PRO A 117 22.52 7.82 8.02
C PRO A 117 22.03 9.27 8.15
N GLU A 118 22.80 10.22 7.63
CA GLU A 118 22.42 11.64 7.67
C GLU A 118 21.12 11.91 6.92
N LYS A 119 20.89 11.20 5.81
CA LYS A 119 19.70 11.29 4.99
C LYS A 119 19.31 9.89 4.50
N TYR A 120 18.02 9.56 4.56
CA TYR A 120 17.49 8.32 4.00
C TYR A 120 16.12 8.57 3.38
N SER A 121 15.91 8.11 2.16
CA SER A 121 14.63 8.24 1.46
C SER A 121 13.81 6.97 1.64
N ILE A 122 12.69 7.09 2.32
CA ILE A 122 11.74 6.01 2.57
C ILE A 122 10.68 6.05 1.48
N ASP A 123 10.50 4.95 0.77
CA ASP A 123 9.41 4.79 -0.19
C ASP A 123 8.09 4.44 0.52
N LEU A 124 7.03 5.15 0.20
CA LEU A 124 5.71 5.02 0.81
C LEU A 124 4.63 4.59 -0.21
N SER A 125 4.97 4.33 -1.47
CA SER A 125 3.97 4.05 -2.52
C SER A 125 3.12 2.81 -2.25
N ASP A 126 3.70 1.76 -1.67
CA ASP A 126 3.06 0.45 -1.51
C ASP A 126 2.43 0.31 -0.12
N PHE A 127 1.64 1.32 0.27
CA PHE A 127 1.02 1.38 1.59
C PHE A 127 -0.40 0.81 1.62
N SER A 128 -0.85 0.50 2.84
CA SER A 128 -2.25 0.33 3.19
C SER A 128 -2.53 1.07 4.49
N MET A 129 -3.74 1.61 4.64
CA MET A 129 -4.13 2.21 5.92
C MET A 129 -4.32 1.11 6.97
N PRO A 130 -3.71 1.23 8.17
CA PRO A 130 -3.73 0.18 9.18
C PRO A 130 -5.14 -0.13 9.73
N THR A 131 -6.08 0.79 9.56
CA THR A 131 -7.50 0.66 9.89
C THR A 131 -8.30 1.58 8.97
N ALA A 132 -9.55 1.21 8.68
CA ALA A 132 -10.48 2.06 7.92
C ALA A 132 -10.98 3.30 8.71
N SER A 133 -10.68 3.37 10.01
CA SER A 133 -11.10 4.49 10.85
C SER A 133 -10.31 5.76 10.55
N LYS A 134 -11.04 6.88 10.44
CA LYS A 134 -10.52 8.22 10.17
C LYS A 134 -10.34 9.06 11.43
N HIS A 135 -10.78 8.55 12.57
CA HIS A 135 -10.91 9.33 13.80
C HIS A 135 -9.68 9.15 14.69
N ILE A 136 -8.79 10.14 14.67
CA ILE A 136 -7.68 10.21 15.62
C ILE A 136 -8.24 10.67 16.97
N THR A 137 -8.07 9.84 18.00
CA THR A 137 -8.47 10.18 19.38
C THR A 137 -7.37 10.96 20.09
N SER A 138 -6.11 10.71 19.74
CA SER A 138 -5.01 11.44 20.35
C SER A 138 -3.71 11.40 19.54
N SER A 139 -3.06 12.56 19.42
CA SER A 139 -1.92 12.79 18.52
C SER A 139 -0.56 12.37 19.11
N PHE A 140 0.45 12.32 18.24
CA PHE A 140 1.87 12.19 18.58
C PHE A 140 2.40 13.43 19.30
N GLY A 141 3.33 13.22 20.25
CA GLY A 141 4.08 14.29 20.91
C GLY A 141 3.82 14.41 22.41
N PRO A 142 4.16 15.55 23.03
CA PRO A 142 4.10 15.73 24.48
C PRO A 142 2.68 15.66 25.05
N ARG A 143 2.50 14.88 26.12
CA ARG A 143 1.27 14.76 26.93
C ARG A 143 1.61 14.86 28.41
N LYS A 144 1.21 15.94 29.08
CA LYS A 144 1.32 16.16 30.56
C LYS A 144 2.47 15.37 31.23
N GLY A 145 3.72 15.69 30.88
CA GLY A 145 4.92 15.08 31.47
C GLY A 145 5.45 13.79 30.83
N ARG A 146 4.80 13.25 29.78
CA ARG A 146 5.27 12.08 29.02
C ARG A 146 5.15 12.30 27.53
N ILE A 147 6.04 11.72 26.73
CA ILE A 147 5.93 11.75 25.26
C ILE A 147 5.06 10.58 24.80
N HIS A 148 4.16 10.86 23.86
CA HIS A 148 3.43 9.87 23.09
C HIS A 148 4.15 9.60 21.76
N TYR A 149 4.68 8.39 21.59
CA TYR A 149 5.49 8.02 20.42
C TYR A 149 4.67 7.58 19.20
N GLY A 150 3.34 7.55 19.31
CA GLY A 150 2.44 7.13 18.25
C GLY A 150 1.26 8.07 18.03
N ILE A 151 0.24 7.56 17.38
CA ILE A 151 -1.10 8.13 17.29
C ILE A 151 -2.11 7.09 17.75
N ASP A 152 -3.12 7.55 18.46
CA ASP A 152 -4.24 6.72 18.90
C ASP A 152 -5.41 6.93 17.92
N ILE A 153 -5.85 5.84 17.29
CA ILE A 153 -6.91 5.83 16.27
C ILE A 153 -8.12 5.11 16.85
N LYS A 154 -9.31 5.70 16.74
CA LYS A 154 -10.53 5.07 17.24
C LYS A 154 -10.80 3.79 16.46
N VAL A 155 -10.85 2.66 17.14
CA VAL A 155 -11.36 1.39 16.61
C VAL A 155 -12.26 0.76 17.66
N TYR A 156 -13.08 -0.19 17.26
CA TYR A 156 -13.81 -1.06 18.16
C TYR A 156 -13.04 -2.35 18.40
N THR A 157 -13.31 -2.97 19.55
CA THR A 157 -12.74 -4.28 19.86
C THR A 157 -13.22 -5.28 18.82
N GLY A 158 -12.30 -5.93 18.12
CA GLY A 158 -12.60 -6.88 17.05
C GLY A 158 -12.45 -6.32 15.64
N ASP A 159 -12.29 -5.01 15.45
CA ASP A 159 -12.04 -4.43 14.14
C ASP A 159 -10.74 -4.98 13.53
N THR A 160 -10.75 -5.32 12.24
CA THR A 160 -9.56 -5.82 11.56
C THR A 160 -8.49 -4.74 11.47
N ILE A 161 -7.28 -5.07 11.93
CA ILE A 161 -6.08 -4.25 11.80
C ILE A 161 -5.16 -4.93 10.78
N VAL A 162 -4.66 -4.13 9.83
CA VAL A 162 -3.84 -4.61 8.72
C VAL A 162 -2.42 -4.03 8.78
N ALA A 163 -1.47 -4.71 8.12
CA ALA A 163 -0.12 -4.21 7.97
C ALA A 163 -0.08 -2.98 7.05
N ALA A 164 0.53 -1.89 7.50
CA ALA A 164 0.59 -0.64 6.75
C ALA A 164 1.53 -0.72 5.53
N PHE A 165 2.55 -1.58 5.58
CA PHE A 165 3.47 -1.85 4.48
C PHE A 165 3.85 -3.33 4.49
N GLY A 166 4.36 -3.84 3.36
CA GLY A 166 4.93 -5.19 3.29
C GLY A 166 6.22 -5.30 4.12
N GLY A 167 6.47 -6.48 4.68
CA GLY A 167 7.66 -6.72 5.48
C GLY A 167 7.62 -8.01 6.28
N LYS A 168 8.48 -8.09 7.30
CA LYS A 168 8.62 -9.24 8.19
C LYS A 168 8.24 -8.87 9.62
N VAL A 169 7.39 -9.68 10.24
CA VAL A 169 6.97 -9.53 11.62
C VAL A 169 8.16 -9.76 12.54
N ARG A 170 8.55 -8.72 13.27
CA ARG A 170 9.69 -8.74 14.19
C ARG A 170 9.30 -9.17 15.59
N VAL A 171 8.18 -8.65 16.10
CA VAL A 171 7.74 -8.92 17.48
C VAL A 171 6.27 -9.22 17.50
N VAL A 172 5.89 -10.27 18.22
CA VAL A 172 4.51 -10.55 18.60
C VAL A 172 4.51 -10.85 20.09
N ASN A 173 4.10 -9.87 20.91
CA ASN A 173 4.25 -9.98 22.36
C ASN A 173 3.10 -9.29 23.11
N SER A 174 3.04 -9.47 24.42
CA SER A 174 2.00 -8.92 25.28
C SER A 174 2.57 -8.32 26.56
N GLU A 175 2.38 -7.01 26.75
CA GLU A 175 2.85 -6.26 27.91
C GLU A 175 1.68 -5.61 28.68
N ARG A 176 1.35 -6.15 29.85
CA ARG A 176 0.18 -5.70 30.64
C ARG A 176 0.23 -4.23 31.08
N ARG A 177 1.42 -3.68 31.34
CA ARG A 177 1.60 -2.31 31.86
C ARG A 177 1.99 -1.28 30.79
N GLY A 178 2.13 -1.71 29.55
CA GLY A 178 2.51 -0.88 28.40
C GLY A 178 1.57 -1.13 27.23
N TYR A 179 2.12 -1.63 26.14
CA TYR A 179 1.42 -1.75 24.85
C TYR A 179 0.27 -2.76 24.79
N GLY A 180 0.05 -3.57 25.84
CA GLY A 180 -0.90 -4.68 25.77
C GLY A 180 -0.40 -5.73 24.79
N LYS A 181 -1.30 -6.37 24.05
CA LYS A 181 -0.91 -7.20 22.91
C LYS A 181 -0.49 -6.29 21.76
N TYR A 182 0.71 -6.51 21.24
CA TYR A 182 1.25 -5.69 20.17
C TYR A 182 2.03 -6.48 19.15
N ILE A 183 2.17 -5.88 17.97
CA ILE A 183 2.93 -6.42 16.84
C ILE A 183 3.89 -5.33 16.38
N VAL A 184 5.12 -5.71 16.07
CA VAL A 184 6.06 -4.84 15.36
C VAL A 184 6.44 -5.49 14.04
N ILE A 185 6.32 -4.74 12.95
CA ILE A 185 6.68 -5.20 11.60
C ILE A 185 7.85 -4.34 11.13
N ARG A 186 8.90 -4.98 10.61
CA ARG A 186 9.99 -4.31 9.90
C ARG A 186 9.74 -4.42 8.40
N HIS A 187 9.75 -3.29 7.72
CA HIS A 187 9.35 -3.17 6.34
C HIS A 187 10.53 -3.07 5.38
N ASN A 188 10.28 -3.42 4.12
CA ASN A 188 11.27 -3.42 3.06
C ASN A 188 11.70 -2.01 2.64
N ASN A 189 11.00 -0.97 3.10
CA ASN A 189 11.35 0.44 2.92
C ASN A 189 12.16 1.02 4.11
N GLY A 190 12.56 0.19 5.08
CA GLY A 190 13.36 0.58 6.24
C GLY A 190 12.56 1.12 7.43
N LEU A 191 11.23 1.28 7.33
CA LEU A 191 10.39 1.61 8.48
C LEU A 191 10.15 0.40 9.37
N GLU A 192 9.93 0.65 10.64
CA GLU A 192 9.22 -0.25 11.54
C GLU A 192 7.86 0.37 11.90
N THR A 193 6.80 -0.43 11.87
CA THR A 193 5.49 -0.04 12.40
C THR A 193 5.13 -0.85 13.62
N LEU A 194 4.48 -0.22 14.60
CA LEU A 194 4.00 -0.85 15.82
C LEU A 194 2.49 -0.72 15.94
N TYR A 195 1.82 -1.82 16.23
CA TYR A 195 0.36 -1.92 16.42
C TYR A 195 0.10 -2.43 17.82
N ALA A 196 -0.54 -1.64 18.67
CA ALA A 196 -0.71 -1.96 20.08
C ALA A 196 -2.17 -1.88 20.54
N HIS A 197 -2.38 -2.32 21.79
CA HIS A 197 -3.68 -2.48 22.46
C HIS A 197 -4.61 -3.48 21.77
N LEU A 198 -4.06 -4.39 20.97
CA LEU A 198 -4.82 -5.38 20.21
C LEU A 198 -5.61 -6.32 21.14
N SER A 199 -6.76 -6.81 20.68
CA SER A 199 -7.49 -7.88 21.38
C SER A 199 -6.94 -9.26 21.02
N LYS A 200 -6.50 -9.43 19.77
CA LYS A 200 -5.92 -10.66 19.23
C LYS A 200 -4.83 -10.34 18.20
N GLN A 201 -3.76 -11.12 18.20
CA GLN A 201 -2.72 -11.14 17.16
C GLN A 201 -3.02 -12.32 16.22
N LEU A 202 -2.93 -12.09 14.92
CA LEU A 202 -3.24 -13.08 13.87
C LEU A 202 -2.00 -13.60 13.13
N VAL A 203 -0.82 -13.09 13.49
CA VAL A 203 0.47 -13.42 12.86
C VAL A 203 1.47 -13.87 13.91
N ASN A 204 2.49 -14.58 13.44
CA ASN A 204 3.60 -15.07 14.27
C ASN A 204 4.88 -14.28 14.02
N GLU A 205 5.82 -14.36 14.96
CA GLU A 205 7.16 -13.81 14.74
C GLU A 205 7.84 -14.43 13.51
N ASN A 206 8.63 -13.62 12.82
CA ASN A 206 9.33 -13.96 11.58
C ASN A 206 8.42 -14.26 10.37
N GLN A 207 7.10 -14.13 10.48
CA GLN A 207 6.19 -14.24 9.36
C GLN A 207 6.38 -13.08 8.38
N GLU A 208 6.38 -13.35 7.08
CA GLU A 208 6.28 -12.32 6.05
C GLU A 208 4.82 -11.93 5.84
N VAL A 209 4.57 -10.63 5.70
CA VAL A 209 3.24 -10.05 5.54
C VAL A 209 3.24 -9.02 4.44
N LYS A 210 2.15 -8.94 3.69
CA LYS A 210 1.95 -7.94 2.64
C LYS A 210 1.24 -6.69 3.20
N ALA A 211 1.41 -5.56 2.52
CA ALA A 211 0.60 -4.37 2.81
C ALA A 211 -0.89 -4.72 2.68
N GLY A 212 -1.70 -4.34 3.67
CA GLY A 212 -3.13 -4.64 3.73
C GLY A 212 -3.48 -6.04 4.26
N GLU A 213 -2.49 -6.89 4.56
CA GLU A 213 -2.74 -8.19 5.18
C GLU A 213 -3.22 -8.04 6.63
N ALA A 214 -4.23 -8.82 7.02
CA ALA A 214 -4.77 -8.80 8.38
C ALA A 214 -3.76 -9.37 9.39
N ILE A 215 -3.36 -8.54 10.35
CA ILE A 215 -2.32 -8.90 11.34
C ILE A 215 -2.86 -9.04 12.76
N GLY A 216 -4.01 -8.43 13.05
CA GLY A 216 -4.56 -8.37 14.39
C GLY A 216 -5.97 -7.82 14.42
N LEU A 217 -6.55 -7.81 15.61
CA LEU A 217 -7.85 -7.22 15.87
C LEU A 217 -7.72 -6.08 16.88
N GLY A 218 -8.43 -4.98 16.64
CA GLY A 218 -8.53 -3.82 17.52
C GLY A 218 -8.99 -4.24 18.92
N GLY A 219 -8.60 -3.48 19.95
CA GLY A 219 -8.86 -3.88 21.33
C GLY A 219 -8.66 -2.77 22.34
N ASN A 220 -8.43 -3.19 23.59
CA ASN A 220 -8.22 -2.33 24.75
C ASN A 220 -7.28 -3.01 25.77
N THR A 221 -6.28 -3.76 25.30
CA THR A 221 -5.37 -4.49 26.21
C THR A 221 -4.22 -3.59 26.70
N GLY A 222 -3.61 -3.94 27.82
CA GLY A 222 -2.48 -3.19 28.38
C GLY A 222 -2.91 -1.90 29.07
N ARG A 223 -2.08 -0.86 28.97
CA ARG A 223 -2.37 0.44 29.56
C ARG A 223 -3.16 1.32 28.59
N SER A 224 -4.47 1.07 28.52
CA SER A 224 -5.42 1.78 27.68
C SER A 224 -6.68 2.17 28.45
N THR A 225 -7.27 3.32 28.12
CA THR A 225 -8.50 3.85 28.78
C THR A 225 -9.78 3.50 28.04
N GLY A 226 -9.70 2.96 26.83
CA GLY A 226 -10.84 2.58 26.01
C GLY A 226 -10.40 2.00 24.67
N SER A 227 -11.30 1.39 23.92
CA SER A 227 -10.91 0.71 22.68
C SER A 227 -10.39 1.70 21.62
N HIS A 228 -9.14 1.45 21.18
CA HIS A 228 -8.41 2.18 20.16
C HIS A 228 -7.21 1.36 19.66
N LEU A 229 -6.65 1.76 18.52
CA LEU A 229 -5.38 1.28 18.00
C LEU A 229 -4.31 2.31 18.34
N HIS A 230 -3.29 1.91 19.08
CA HIS A 230 -2.07 2.71 19.20
C HIS A 230 -1.12 2.32 18.08
N PHE A 231 -0.80 3.28 17.21
CA PHE A 231 -0.01 3.07 16.00
C PHE A 231 1.24 3.94 16.03
N GLU A 232 2.41 3.34 15.82
CA GLU A 232 3.67 4.06 15.68
C GLU A 232 4.36 3.78 14.36
N THR A 233 5.09 4.78 13.86
CA THR A 233 6.05 4.65 12.77
C THR A 233 7.44 4.98 13.31
N ARG A 234 8.42 4.12 13.03
CA ARG A 234 9.79 4.28 13.52
C ARG A 234 10.80 4.06 12.41
N PHE A 235 11.91 4.76 12.47
CA PHE A 235 13.07 4.52 11.61
C PHE A 235 14.30 4.36 12.51
N LEU A 236 14.95 3.20 12.45
CA LEU A 236 16.10 2.88 13.32
C LEU A 236 15.83 3.17 14.81
N GLY A 237 14.63 2.80 15.28
CA GLY A 237 14.20 3.04 16.67
C GLY A 237 13.80 4.48 16.99
N VAL A 238 13.98 5.44 16.09
CA VAL A 238 13.54 6.82 16.24
C VAL A 238 12.06 6.91 15.85
N ALA A 239 11.22 7.35 16.77
CA ALA A 239 9.80 7.55 16.50
C ALA A 239 9.57 8.73 15.55
N ILE A 240 8.87 8.47 14.46
CA ILE A 240 8.40 9.46 13.49
C ILE A 240 6.91 9.67 13.76
N ASN A 241 6.44 10.91 13.69
CA ASN A 241 5.01 11.20 13.80
C ASN A 241 4.26 10.54 12.63
N PRO A 242 3.34 9.57 12.87
CA PRO A 242 2.62 8.90 11.80
C PRO A 242 1.81 9.85 10.91
N ALA A 243 1.35 11.00 11.43
CA ALA A 243 0.63 12.01 10.64
C ALA A 243 1.50 12.74 9.61
N LYS A 244 2.83 12.53 9.61
CA LYS A 244 3.72 12.97 8.52
C LYS A 244 3.82 11.96 7.38
N ILE A 245 3.38 10.73 7.60
CA ILE A 245 3.42 9.65 6.62
C ILE A 245 2.01 9.42 6.05
N PHE A 246 1.00 9.40 6.93
CA PHE A 246 -0.39 9.12 6.60
C PHE A 246 -1.29 10.34 6.87
N ASP A 247 -2.17 10.67 5.93
CA ASP A 247 -3.37 11.46 6.16
C ASP A 247 -4.54 10.52 6.52
N PHE A 248 -4.75 10.33 7.83
CA PHE A 248 -5.81 9.47 8.35
C PHE A 248 -7.22 9.93 7.98
N ARG A 249 -7.44 11.21 7.63
CA ARG A 249 -8.78 11.68 7.24
C ARG A 249 -9.08 11.30 5.80
N LEU A 250 -8.09 11.47 4.93
CA LEU A 250 -8.19 11.10 3.52
C LEU A 250 -8.00 9.60 3.30
N GLN A 251 -7.45 8.89 4.29
CA GLN A 251 -7.05 7.48 4.18
C GLN A 251 -6.00 7.28 3.10
N ASP A 252 -5.05 8.21 3.03
CA ASP A 252 -4.01 8.26 2.00
C ASP A 252 -2.64 8.61 2.62
N ILE A 253 -1.56 8.48 1.86
CA ILE A 253 -0.23 8.97 2.26
C ILE A 253 -0.10 10.47 2.02
N VAL A 254 0.74 11.12 2.81
CA VAL A 254 1.03 12.57 2.64
C VAL A 254 1.86 12.81 1.37
N ALA A 255 2.72 11.86 1.00
CA ALA A 255 3.54 11.88 -0.20
C ALA A 255 4.11 10.48 -0.49
N ASP A 256 4.53 10.25 -1.74
CA ASP A 256 5.12 8.97 -2.18
C ASP A 256 6.44 8.64 -1.47
N ARG A 257 7.18 9.65 -1.03
CA ARG A 257 8.45 9.46 -0.33
C ARG A 257 8.56 10.34 0.90
N TYR A 258 9.15 9.77 1.93
CA TYR A 258 9.52 10.48 3.15
C TYR A 258 11.04 10.50 3.30
N VAL A 259 11.62 11.70 3.31
CA VAL A 259 13.06 11.85 3.54
C VAL A 259 13.33 12.03 5.02
N PHE A 260 13.91 11.01 5.63
CA PHE A 260 14.49 11.10 6.97
C PHE A 260 15.79 11.91 6.89
N THR A 261 15.92 12.93 7.74
CA THR A 261 17.17 13.69 7.90
C THR A 261 17.56 13.72 9.37
N LYS A 262 18.76 13.23 9.67
CA LYS A 262 19.36 13.31 11.01
C LYS A 262 19.68 14.78 11.30
N SER A 263 19.09 15.33 12.35
CA SER A 263 19.42 16.68 12.80
C SER A 263 20.05 16.62 14.20
N LYS A 264 20.89 17.62 14.54
CA LYS A 264 21.73 17.65 15.75
C LYS A 264 20.95 17.22 17.00
N ILE A 265 21.44 16.16 17.63
CA ILE A 265 20.90 15.53 18.84
C ILE A 265 21.00 16.53 20.00
N SER A 266 19.88 16.88 20.65
CA SER A 266 19.92 17.37 22.03
C SER A 266 19.84 16.16 22.94
N THR A 267 20.96 15.77 23.54
CA THR A 267 21.04 14.70 24.54
C THR A 267 20.34 15.14 25.82
N GLN A 268 19.02 15.01 25.87
CA GLN A 268 18.35 14.93 27.16
C GLN A 268 18.29 13.44 27.54
N LYS A 269 19.10 13.07 28.55
CA LYS A 269 19.11 11.76 29.20
C LYS A 269 17.76 11.52 29.89
N ASP A 270 16.73 11.25 29.11
CA ASP A 270 15.59 10.47 29.59
C ASP A 270 15.84 9.06 29.11
N SER A 271 16.14 8.16 30.05
CA SER A 271 16.68 6.80 29.86
C SER A 271 15.80 5.85 29.02
N HIS A 272 14.84 6.34 28.25
CA HIS A 272 13.82 5.54 27.57
C HIS A 272 13.50 5.95 26.12
N SER A 273 14.07 7.01 25.53
CA SER A 273 14.02 7.21 24.06
C SER A 273 14.99 8.32 23.63
N MET A 274 15.78 8.09 22.59
CA MET A 274 16.61 9.14 22.00
C MET A 274 15.70 10.19 21.35
N ARG A 275 15.72 11.44 21.85
CA ARG A 275 15.03 12.57 21.23
C ARG A 275 15.88 13.09 20.07
N ILE A 276 15.36 13.03 18.85
CA ILE A 276 15.94 13.72 17.69
C ILE A 276 15.04 14.91 17.37
N ASN A 277 15.60 16.12 17.41
CA ASN A 277 14.95 17.29 16.81
C ASN A 277 14.98 17.08 15.30
N ILE A 278 13.83 16.92 14.65
CA ILE A 278 13.75 16.71 13.21
C ILE A 278 13.56 18.10 12.55
N LYS A 279 14.55 18.58 11.78
CA LYS A 279 14.39 19.78 10.92
C LYS A 279 13.40 19.47 9.79
N GLU A 280 12.70 20.50 9.29
CA GLU A 280 11.58 20.39 8.33
C GLU A 280 11.83 19.33 7.23
N ASN A 281 10.98 18.30 7.20
CA ASN A 281 11.07 17.18 6.27
C ASN A 281 10.58 17.61 4.89
N THR A 282 11.25 17.09 3.86
CA THR A 282 10.92 17.35 2.46
C THR A 282 10.08 16.20 1.91
N TYR A 283 8.97 16.53 1.28
CA TYR A 283 8.04 15.61 0.60
C TYR A 283 8.23 15.76 -0.91
N THR A 284 8.29 14.66 -1.65
CA THR A 284 8.37 14.68 -3.13
C THR A 284 7.33 13.74 -3.73
N ALA A 285 6.63 14.20 -4.77
CA ALA A 285 5.65 13.42 -5.54
C ALA A 285 6.29 12.82 -6.82
N LYS A 286 5.67 11.76 -7.35
CA LYS A 286 6.04 11.00 -8.55
C LYS A 286 6.26 11.88 -9.79
N ALA A 287 7.32 11.58 -10.55
CA ALA A 287 7.49 12.05 -11.92
C ALA A 287 6.48 11.34 -12.83
N GLU A 288 5.70 12.13 -13.58
CA GLU A 288 4.85 11.65 -14.66
C GLU A 288 5.73 11.02 -15.74
N THR A 289 5.61 9.71 -15.95
CA THR A 289 6.22 9.04 -17.11
C THR A 289 5.37 9.34 -18.34
N ASN A 290 5.59 10.49 -18.95
CA ASN A 290 5.26 10.69 -20.36
C ASN A 290 6.32 9.97 -21.20
N THR A 291 5.84 9.02 -21.99
CA THR A 291 6.51 8.42 -23.14
C THR A 291 7.08 9.50 -24.06
N ASN A 292 8.39 9.46 -24.31
CA ASN A 292 8.97 9.45 -25.66
C ASN A 292 10.49 9.22 -25.60
N ASN A 293 10.93 8.26 -26.39
CA ASN A 293 12.33 7.98 -26.67
C ASN A 293 12.96 9.17 -27.41
N ASN A 294 14.19 9.55 -27.04
CA ASN A 294 15.28 9.78 -28.00
C ASN A 294 16.64 9.85 -27.29
N ILE A 295 17.58 9.07 -27.81
CA ILE A 295 19.00 9.02 -27.44
C ILE A 295 19.74 10.00 -28.35
N VAL A 296 20.44 11.01 -27.81
CA VAL A 296 21.78 11.50 -28.26
C VAL A 296 22.47 12.23 -27.10
N LYS A 297 23.80 12.13 -27.12
CA LYS A 297 24.87 12.41 -26.15
C LYS A 297 25.05 13.87 -25.71
N SER A 298 25.69 13.98 -24.53
CA SER A 298 26.63 15.01 -24.04
C SER A 298 26.35 16.47 -24.34
N ASP A 299 26.11 17.28 -23.29
CA ASP A 299 27.07 18.31 -22.88
C ASP A 299 26.73 18.91 -21.51
N SER A 300 27.81 19.38 -20.87
CA SER A 300 27.95 20.00 -19.57
C SER A 300 27.02 21.21 -19.31
N ASN A 301 26.70 21.42 -18.03
CA ASN A 301 26.21 22.67 -17.41
C ASN A 301 24.73 23.07 -17.64
N ASN A 302 23.84 22.57 -16.79
CA ASN A 302 22.99 23.39 -15.90
C ASN A 302 22.07 22.47 -15.07
N ASN A 303 22.50 22.12 -13.85
CA ASN A 303 21.65 21.46 -12.88
C ASN A 303 20.70 22.47 -12.25
N ASN A 304 19.57 22.71 -12.88
CA ASN A 304 18.35 23.19 -12.21
C ASN A 304 17.21 22.28 -12.67
N GLU A 305 17.19 21.06 -12.15
CA GLU A 305 15.98 20.25 -12.08
C GLU A 305 15.00 21.01 -11.16
N ASP A 306 13.89 21.51 -11.73
CA ASP A 306 12.88 22.32 -11.04
C ASP A 306 12.24 21.51 -9.90
N PHE A 307 12.79 21.70 -8.68
CA PHE A 307 12.22 21.12 -7.48
C PHE A 307 10.92 21.83 -7.12
N ASN A 308 9.80 21.13 -7.23
CA ASN A 308 8.51 21.64 -6.77
C ASN A 308 8.52 21.80 -5.25
N GLN A 309 8.40 23.04 -4.75
CA GLN A 309 8.45 23.35 -3.31
C GLN A 309 7.08 23.78 -2.78
N TYR A 310 6.75 23.36 -1.56
CA TYR A 310 5.42 23.53 -0.94
C TYR A 310 5.49 24.23 0.42
N HIS A 311 4.44 24.97 0.78
CA HIS A 311 4.27 25.68 2.05
C HIS A 311 2.90 25.35 2.67
N MET A 312 2.88 24.92 3.92
CA MET A 312 1.64 24.75 4.68
C MET A 312 1.24 26.09 5.31
N VAL A 313 0.07 26.60 4.93
CA VAL A 313 -0.53 27.84 5.44
C VAL A 313 -0.72 27.71 6.95
N LYS A 314 -0.08 28.60 7.71
CA LYS A 314 -0.23 28.72 9.17
C LYS A 314 -1.29 29.77 9.50
N ARG A 315 -1.83 29.74 10.72
CA ARG A 315 -2.77 30.78 11.18
C ARG A 315 -2.10 32.17 11.08
N GLY A 316 -2.73 33.08 10.34
CA GLY A 316 -2.19 34.42 10.06
C GLY A 316 -1.31 34.53 8.81
N ASP A 317 -1.15 33.46 8.04
CA ASP A 317 -0.54 33.56 6.71
C ASP A 317 -1.49 34.23 5.71
N ASN A 318 -0.91 35.03 4.81
CA ASN A 318 -1.56 35.55 3.61
C ASN A 318 -0.63 35.37 2.41
N LEU A 319 -1.19 35.46 1.20
CA LEU A 319 -0.45 35.25 -0.06
C LEU A 319 0.82 36.12 -0.14
N THR A 320 0.73 37.38 0.27
CA THR A 320 1.85 38.34 0.27
C THR A 320 2.98 37.91 1.20
N ARG A 321 2.64 37.47 2.41
CA ARG A 321 3.61 37.01 3.41
C ARG A 321 4.30 35.74 2.94
N ILE A 322 3.53 34.78 2.41
CA ILE A 322 4.07 33.53 1.88
C ILE A 322 4.98 33.82 0.69
N ALA A 323 4.55 34.64 -0.26
CA ALA A 323 5.33 35.00 -1.45
C ALA A 323 6.68 35.63 -1.05
N LYS A 324 6.66 36.57 -0.10
CA LYS A 324 7.89 37.21 0.41
C LYS A 324 8.79 36.22 1.16
N THR A 325 8.23 35.40 2.05
CA THR A 325 9.00 34.41 2.83
C THR A 325 9.63 33.34 1.95
N LYS A 326 8.96 32.97 0.85
CA LYS A 326 9.39 31.91 -0.07
C LYS A 326 10.07 32.42 -1.33
N ALA A 327 10.41 33.72 -1.38
CA ALA A 327 11.06 34.37 -2.51
C ALA A 327 10.38 34.08 -3.87
N THR A 328 9.04 34.07 -3.89
CA THR A 328 8.22 33.89 -5.10
C THR A 328 7.30 35.09 -5.32
N SER A 329 6.63 35.17 -6.47
CA SER A 329 5.63 36.20 -6.73
C SER A 329 4.22 35.73 -6.37
N ILE A 330 3.33 36.66 -5.99
CA ILE A 330 1.91 36.33 -5.74
C ILE A 330 1.27 35.74 -7.00
N SER A 331 1.62 36.26 -8.17
CA SER A 331 1.15 35.75 -9.47
C SER A 331 1.57 34.30 -9.70
N GLN A 332 2.84 33.98 -9.44
CA GLN A 332 3.36 32.61 -9.54
C GLN A 332 2.72 31.67 -8.51
N LEU A 333 2.57 32.11 -7.26
CA LEU A 333 1.87 31.34 -6.22
C LEU A 333 0.40 31.07 -6.61
N CYS A 334 -0.27 32.06 -7.21
CA CYS A 334 -1.63 31.91 -7.72
C CYS A 334 -1.70 30.90 -8.87
N LYS A 335 -0.82 31.06 -9.86
CA LYS A 335 -0.72 30.19 -11.04
C LYS A 335 -0.44 28.73 -10.67
N LEU A 336 0.50 28.49 -9.76
CA LEU A 336 0.91 27.14 -9.33
C LEU A 336 -0.16 26.41 -8.53
N ASN A 337 -1.12 27.13 -7.93
CA ASN A 337 -2.15 26.54 -7.07
C ASN A 337 -3.57 26.70 -7.63
N GLY A 338 -3.74 27.28 -8.81
CA GLY A 338 -5.06 27.55 -9.38
C GLY A 338 -5.93 28.46 -8.51
N ILE A 339 -5.31 29.36 -7.73
CA ILE A 339 -6.00 30.30 -6.84
C ILE A 339 -5.89 31.72 -7.37
N THR A 340 -6.73 32.62 -6.86
CA THR A 340 -6.68 34.04 -7.19
C THR A 340 -6.05 34.84 -6.05
N ALA A 341 -5.58 36.05 -6.33
CA ALA A 341 -5.03 36.94 -5.31
C ALA A 341 -6.05 37.33 -4.20
N LYS A 342 -7.34 37.06 -4.42
CA LYS A 342 -8.44 37.29 -3.47
C LYS A 342 -8.85 36.03 -2.69
N THR A 343 -8.27 34.87 -3.00
CA THR A 343 -8.63 33.60 -2.36
C THR A 343 -8.22 33.63 -0.88
N ILE A 344 -9.17 33.32 0.01
CA ILE A 344 -8.92 33.24 1.46
C ILE A 344 -8.19 31.92 1.76
N LEU A 345 -6.99 32.03 2.33
CA LEU A 345 -6.18 30.87 2.70
C LEU A 345 -6.64 30.28 4.03
N GLN A 346 -6.84 28.96 4.06
CA GLN A 346 -7.23 28.26 5.29
C GLN A 346 -6.00 27.70 6.00
N PRO A 347 -5.85 27.88 7.33
CA PRO A 347 -4.78 27.24 8.09
C PRO A 347 -4.78 25.71 7.87
N GLY A 348 -3.64 25.16 7.44
CA GLY A 348 -3.47 23.76 7.06
C GLY A 348 -3.52 23.49 5.55
N GLN A 349 -3.90 24.47 4.72
CA GLN A 349 -3.84 24.38 3.27
C GLN A 349 -2.38 24.32 2.78
N ILE A 350 -2.09 23.53 1.74
CA ILE A 350 -0.75 23.42 1.15
C ILE A 350 -0.72 24.26 -0.14
N LEU A 351 0.29 25.11 -0.27
CA LEU A 351 0.52 25.94 -1.45
C LEU A 351 1.89 25.64 -2.06
N ARG A 352 1.91 25.34 -3.36
CA ARG A 352 3.12 25.24 -4.18
C ARG A 352 3.67 26.63 -4.51
N TYR A 353 4.98 26.84 -4.37
CA TYR A 353 5.61 28.15 -4.61
C TYR A 353 6.82 28.12 -5.55
N SER A 354 7.35 26.93 -5.84
CA SER A 354 8.33 26.64 -6.87
C SER A 354 7.83 25.48 -7.70
#